data_AF-A0AAV2ZDA2-F1
#
_entry.id   AF-A0AAV2ZDA2-F1
#
_cell.length_a   1.000
_cell.length_b   1.000
_cell.length_c   1.000
_cell.angle_alpha   90.00
_cell.angle_beta   90.00
_cell.angle_gamma   90.00
#
_symmetry.space_group_name_H-M   'P 1'
#
loop_
_entity.id
_entity.type
_entity.pdbx_description
1 polymer ?
#
loop_
_entity_poly.entity_id
_entity_poly.type
_entity_poly.pdbx_seq_one_letter_code
_entity_poly.pdbx_strand_id
1 'polypeptide(L)'
;MKDANAPYPDAYWFSFPGSCPLQPWILKTPACRAQTRSGLCEPGETPDGVACTFAYNILGFLPLDDLVGISRTLNNATNKPFANFSEFCRFGHVEFDATDEGDVVQSLPFWTNPQDVRYNNLRTQQVLTAYRRLASPDGTSSQIDPRLRAKMQPLPSIQELRDSNPPCYMTVPMCSQAKFGCRRETYAQICRVCVQEEAGCVVTPSTFEFPELGTMENEAVDASAATSLWMSWWWMTPWTLLCVYY
;
A
#
# COMPACT_ATOMS: atom_id res chain seq x y z
N MET A 1 -13.49 0.20 -4.71
CA MET A 1 -13.49 -0.26 -6.11
C MET A 1 -12.74 -1.59 -6.10
N LYS A 2 -13.42 -2.72 -6.37
CA LYS A 2 -12.73 -4.02 -6.51
C LYS A 2 -11.99 -3.97 -7.85
N ASP A 3 -10.68 -4.17 -7.84
CA ASP A 3 -9.95 -4.40 -9.07
C ASP A 3 -10.44 -5.73 -9.66
N ALA A 4 -10.97 -5.69 -10.89
CA ALA A 4 -11.46 -6.89 -11.57
C ALA A 4 -10.33 -7.89 -11.86
N ASN A 5 -9.08 -7.42 -11.93
CA ASN A 5 -7.93 -8.21 -12.33
C ASN A 5 -7.29 -8.95 -11.14
N ALA A 6 -7.55 -8.51 -9.89
CA ALA A 6 -7.12 -9.20 -8.68
C ALA A 6 -8.01 -8.86 -7.47
N PRO A 7 -9.09 -9.64 -7.21
CA PRO A 7 -10.02 -9.39 -6.13
C PRO A 7 -9.40 -9.79 -4.78
N TYR A 8 -8.50 -8.95 -4.27
CA TYR A 8 -8.03 -9.06 -2.89
C TYR A 8 -9.11 -8.51 -1.95
N PRO A 9 -9.65 -9.32 -1.02
CA PRO A 9 -10.63 -8.83 -0.06
C PRO A 9 -9.96 -7.80 0.86
N ASP A 10 -10.70 -6.76 1.21
CA ASP A 10 -10.22 -5.66 2.06
C ASP A 10 -8.92 -5.00 1.57
N ALA A 11 -8.68 -5.04 0.25
CA ALA A 11 -7.62 -4.30 -0.39
C ALA A 11 -8.08 -2.87 -0.66
N TYR A 12 -7.42 -1.94 0.02
CA TYR A 12 -7.67 -0.52 -0.12
C TYR A 12 -6.44 0.14 -0.74
N TRP A 13 -6.69 0.94 -1.77
CA TRP A 13 -5.67 1.72 -2.45
C TRP A 13 -5.67 3.12 -1.87
N PHE A 14 -4.50 3.56 -1.40
CA PHE A 14 -4.29 4.90 -0.91
C PHE A 14 -3.35 5.62 -1.87
N SER A 15 -3.75 6.80 -2.32
CA SER A 15 -2.89 7.70 -3.09
C SER A 15 -2.56 8.90 -2.23
N PHE A 16 -1.29 9.03 -1.86
CA PHE A 16 -0.81 10.15 -1.06
C PHE A 16 -0.16 11.20 -1.97
N PRO A 17 -0.65 12.45 -1.98
CA PRO A 17 -0.07 13.49 -2.82
C PRO A 17 1.32 13.88 -2.29
N GLY A 18 2.34 13.63 -3.09
CA GLY A 18 3.68 14.14 -2.81
C GLY A 18 3.82 15.64 -3.10
N SER A 19 5.00 16.21 -2.80
CA SER A 19 5.35 17.58 -3.17
C SER A 19 5.17 17.83 -4.68
N CYS A 20 4.70 19.02 -5.05
CA CYS A 20 4.47 19.44 -6.43
C CYS A 20 3.56 18.47 -7.21
N PRO A 21 2.31 18.22 -6.76
CA PRO A 21 1.47 17.15 -7.30
C PRO A 21 0.99 17.40 -8.74
N LEU A 22 0.99 18.66 -9.19
CA LEU A 22 0.54 19.05 -10.53
C LEU A 22 1.60 18.87 -11.62
N GLN A 23 2.84 18.49 -11.26
CA GLN A 23 3.93 18.30 -12.21
C GLN A 23 4.32 16.82 -12.35
N PRO A 24 4.61 16.34 -13.58
CA PRO A 24 5.25 15.05 -13.80
C PRO A 24 6.56 14.92 -13.02
N TRP A 25 6.92 13.70 -12.61
CA TRP A 25 8.10 13.44 -11.76
C TRP A 25 9.38 14.11 -12.29
N ILE A 26 9.65 14.00 -13.59
CA ILE A 26 10.84 14.55 -14.24
C ILE A 26 10.88 16.08 -14.28
N LEU A 27 9.73 16.74 -14.13
CA LEU A 27 9.60 18.21 -14.15
C LEU A 27 9.51 18.83 -12.75
N LYS A 28 9.54 18.02 -11.68
CA LYS A 28 9.48 18.52 -10.29
C LYS A 28 10.77 19.23 -9.92
N THR A 29 10.73 20.57 -9.87
CA THR A 29 11.86 21.39 -9.42
C THR A 29 11.89 21.54 -7.89
N PRO A 30 13.05 21.81 -7.27
CA PRO A 30 13.14 22.15 -5.86
C PRO A 30 12.22 23.32 -5.46
N ALA A 31 12.12 24.34 -6.32
CA ALA A 31 11.24 25.48 -6.09
C ALA A 31 9.76 25.08 -6.02
N CYS A 32 9.26 24.25 -6.94
CA CYS A 32 7.87 23.78 -6.89
C CYS A 32 7.61 22.90 -5.66
N ARG A 33 8.57 22.05 -5.30
CA ARG A 33 8.46 21.21 -4.09
C ARG A 33 8.40 22.06 -2.82
N ALA A 34 9.15 23.15 -2.74
CA ALA A 34 9.13 24.07 -1.60
C ALA A 34 7.89 24.97 -1.56
N GLN A 35 7.33 25.35 -2.71
CA GLN A 35 6.13 26.20 -2.79
C GLN A 35 4.82 25.46 -2.51
N THR A 36 4.81 24.14 -2.71
CA THR A 36 3.62 23.32 -2.43
C THR A 36 3.68 22.81 -1.00
N ARG A 37 2.58 22.93 -0.25
CA ARG A 37 2.49 22.26 1.04
C ARG A 37 2.69 20.76 0.81
N SER A 38 3.71 20.20 1.46
CA SER A 38 3.93 18.77 1.43
C SER A 38 2.78 18.11 2.17
N GLY A 39 2.10 17.15 1.54
CA GLY A 39 1.19 16.28 2.28
C GLY A 39 1.95 15.42 3.29
N LEU A 40 3.22 15.10 3.01
CA LEU A 40 4.09 14.32 3.87
C LEU A 40 4.65 15.17 5.01
N CYS A 41 4.45 14.73 6.25
CA CYS A 41 5.06 15.29 7.45
C CYS A 41 6.56 14.97 7.52
N GLU A 42 7.32 15.82 8.22
CA GLU A 42 8.73 15.54 8.49
C GLU A 42 8.88 14.26 9.35
N PRO A 43 10.01 13.54 9.25
CA PRO A 43 10.22 12.32 10.01
C PRO A 43 10.03 12.54 11.52
N GLY A 44 9.10 11.80 12.12
CA GLY A 44 8.77 11.89 13.55
C GLY A 44 7.64 12.86 13.90
N GLU A 45 7.15 13.65 12.95
CA GLU A 45 5.99 14.52 13.15
C GLU A 45 4.66 13.76 12.91
N THR A 46 3.65 14.10 13.68
CA THR A 46 2.28 13.58 13.51
C THR A 46 1.47 14.49 12.59
N PRO A 47 0.66 13.95 11.66
CA PRO A 47 -0.21 14.77 10.83
C PRO A 47 -1.18 15.62 11.66
N ASP A 48 -1.24 16.91 11.36
CA ASP A 48 -2.18 17.87 11.96
C ASP A 48 -3.32 18.24 10.99
N GLY A 49 -3.23 17.84 9.73
CA GLY A 49 -4.18 18.17 8.67
C GLY A 49 -4.03 19.59 8.10
N VAL A 50 -3.06 20.38 8.58
CA VAL A 50 -2.86 21.79 8.22
C VAL A 50 -1.45 22.02 7.67
N ALA A 51 -0.42 21.70 8.45
CA ALA A 51 0.98 21.77 8.01
C ALA A 51 1.32 20.57 7.12
N CYS A 52 0.83 19.39 7.48
CA CYS A 52 0.98 18.15 6.73
C CYS A 52 -0.20 17.21 6.98
N THR A 53 -0.44 16.26 6.06
CA THR A 53 -1.66 15.44 6.05
C THR A 53 -1.42 13.94 6.23
N PHE A 54 -0.19 13.45 6.01
CA PHE A 54 0.15 12.05 6.24
C PHE A 54 1.61 11.90 6.68
N ALA A 55 1.87 10.85 7.45
CA ALA A 55 3.20 10.39 7.80
C ALA A 55 3.27 8.90 7.50
N TYR A 56 4.46 8.39 7.17
CA TYR A 56 4.69 6.96 7.01
C TYR A 56 6.04 6.58 7.60
N ASN A 57 6.11 5.33 8.07
CA ASN A 57 7.35 4.70 8.48
C ASN A 57 7.58 3.48 7.60
N ILE A 58 8.80 3.34 7.08
CA ILE A 58 9.19 2.15 6.33
C ILE A 58 9.58 1.08 7.35
N LEU A 59 8.75 0.05 7.47
CA LEU A 59 9.05 -1.08 8.35
C LEU A 59 10.18 -1.95 7.77
N GLY A 60 10.21 -2.12 6.45
CA GLY A 60 11.22 -2.90 5.74
C GLY A 60 10.71 -3.37 4.39
N PHE A 61 11.34 -4.41 3.83
CA PHE A 61 10.97 -4.99 2.54
C PHE A 61 11.12 -6.51 2.56
N LEU A 62 10.42 -7.21 1.67
CA LEU A 62 10.50 -8.66 1.50
C LEU A 62 10.95 -8.95 0.07
N PRO A 63 12.16 -9.51 -0.13
CA PRO A 63 12.59 -9.99 -1.44
C PRO A 63 11.63 -11.06 -1.93
N LEU A 64 11.20 -10.96 -3.19
CA LEU A 64 10.31 -11.96 -3.79
C LEU A 64 10.92 -13.36 -3.70
N ASP A 65 12.24 -13.48 -3.87
CA ASP A 65 12.95 -14.75 -3.75
C ASP A 65 12.85 -15.39 -2.36
N ASP A 66 12.86 -14.59 -1.28
CA ASP A 66 12.65 -15.12 0.08
C ASP A 66 11.20 -15.62 0.29
N LEU A 67 10.26 -15.14 -0.53
CA LEU A 67 8.85 -15.54 -0.53
C LEU A 67 8.59 -16.78 -1.40
N VAL A 68 9.12 -16.81 -2.63
CA VAL A 68 8.76 -17.82 -3.64
C VAL A 68 9.89 -18.80 -3.97
N GLY A 69 11.11 -18.56 -3.51
CA GLY A 69 12.23 -19.50 -3.61
C GLY A 69 12.82 -19.70 -5.01
N ILE A 70 12.92 -18.64 -5.81
CA ILE A 70 13.57 -18.67 -7.14
C ILE A 70 14.99 -19.24 -7.04
N SER A 71 15.80 -18.76 -6.11
CA SER A 71 17.19 -19.20 -5.91
C SER A 71 17.32 -20.60 -5.30
N ARG A 72 16.21 -21.20 -4.86
CA ARG A 72 16.14 -22.59 -4.39
C ARG A 72 15.68 -23.55 -5.47
N THR A 73 15.21 -23.03 -6.60
CA THR A 73 14.73 -23.82 -7.74
C THR A 73 15.90 -24.31 -8.57
N LEU A 74 15.92 -25.61 -8.90
CA LEU A 74 16.98 -26.23 -9.68
C LEU A 74 16.93 -25.80 -11.14
N ASN A 75 18.05 -25.34 -11.67
CA ASN A 75 18.26 -25.14 -13.10
C ASN A 75 18.68 -26.48 -13.74
N ASN A 76 17.81 -27.10 -14.52
CA ASN A 76 18.08 -28.38 -15.17
C ASN A 76 19.23 -28.32 -16.19
N ALA A 77 19.57 -27.14 -16.72
CA ALA A 77 20.67 -26.99 -17.67
C ALA A 77 22.05 -27.00 -16.99
N THR A 78 22.13 -26.52 -15.74
CA THR A 78 23.40 -26.43 -14.98
C THR A 78 23.48 -27.43 -13.82
N ASN A 79 22.37 -28.09 -13.50
CA ASN A 79 22.17 -28.95 -12.34
C ASN A 79 22.52 -28.26 -11.00
N LYS A 80 22.28 -26.94 -10.92
CA LYS A 80 22.50 -26.09 -9.74
C LYS A 80 21.27 -25.19 -9.53
N PRO A 81 20.99 -24.71 -8.31
CA PRO A 81 19.95 -23.72 -8.11
C PRO A 81 20.24 -22.41 -8.87
N PHE A 82 19.20 -21.67 -9.25
CA PHE A 82 19.38 -20.33 -9.84
C PHE A 82 20.11 -19.40 -8.86
N ALA A 83 21.06 -18.62 -9.36
CA ALA A 83 21.80 -17.66 -8.55
C ALA A 83 20.92 -16.48 -8.12
N ASN A 84 20.00 -16.04 -8.99
CA ASN A 84 19.11 -14.92 -8.76
C ASN A 84 17.97 -14.90 -9.78
N PHE A 85 17.07 -13.92 -9.64
CA PHE A 85 15.95 -13.70 -10.55
C PHE A 85 16.37 -13.47 -12.01
N SER A 86 17.45 -12.73 -12.24
CA SER A 86 17.93 -12.48 -13.60
C SER A 86 18.37 -13.75 -14.32
N GLU A 87 19.02 -14.69 -13.62
CA GLU A 87 19.36 -16.00 -14.21
C GLU A 87 18.11 -16.83 -14.50
N PHE A 88 17.15 -16.87 -13.56
CA PHE A 88 15.87 -17.54 -13.73
C PHE A 88 15.18 -17.08 -15.02
N CYS A 89 15.08 -15.76 -15.25
CA CYS A 89 14.50 -15.19 -16.47
C CYS A 89 15.34 -15.50 -17.72
N ARG A 90 16.68 -15.43 -17.64
CA ARG A 90 17.56 -15.70 -18.79
C ARG A 90 17.42 -17.13 -19.33
N PHE A 91 17.08 -18.08 -18.46
CA PHE A 91 16.80 -19.46 -18.84
C PHE A 91 15.35 -19.70 -19.27
N GLY A 92 14.58 -18.64 -19.53
CA GLY A 92 13.23 -18.73 -20.09
C GLY A 92 12.14 -19.07 -19.07
N HIS A 93 12.44 -18.99 -17.78
CA HIS A 93 11.40 -19.13 -16.77
C HIS A 93 10.61 -17.83 -16.60
N VAL A 94 9.32 -18.00 -16.31
CA VAL A 94 8.36 -16.90 -16.16
C VAL A 94 7.89 -16.85 -14.71
N GLU A 95 7.93 -15.65 -14.14
CA GLU A 95 7.45 -15.39 -12.79
C GLU A 95 5.93 -15.31 -12.77
N PHE A 96 5.37 -14.45 -13.61
CA PHE A 96 3.95 -14.31 -13.88
C PHE A 96 3.71 -13.80 -15.30
N ASP A 97 2.78 -14.43 -16.01
CA ASP A 97 2.31 -14.06 -17.34
C ASP A 97 0.81 -14.36 -17.42
N ALA A 98 0.05 -13.41 -17.95
CA ALA A 98 -1.41 -13.46 -18.04
C ALA A 98 -1.89 -12.69 -19.28
N THR A 99 -3.07 -13.05 -19.77
CA THR A 99 -3.73 -12.32 -20.87
C THR A 99 -4.28 -10.97 -20.40
N ASP A 100 -4.68 -10.12 -21.34
CA ASP A 100 -5.34 -8.83 -21.05
C ASP A 100 -6.67 -9.02 -20.30
N GLU A 101 -7.30 -10.18 -20.43
CA GLU A 101 -8.51 -10.60 -19.71
C GLU A 101 -8.21 -11.14 -18.29
N GLY A 102 -6.93 -11.27 -17.93
CA GLY A 102 -6.48 -11.72 -16.61
C GLY A 102 -6.37 -13.24 -16.46
N ASP A 103 -6.43 -14.00 -17.56
CA ASP A 103 -6.22 -15.45 -17.55
C ASP A 103 -4.72 -15.76 -17.46
N VAL A 104 -4.32 -16.59 -16.49
CA VAL A 104 -2.91 -16.95 -16.31
C VAL A 104 -2.41 -17.84 -17.44
N VAL A 105 -1.37 -17.40 -18.13
CA VAL A 105 -0.67 -18.17 -19.18
C VAL A 105 0.40 -19.05 -18.55
N GLN A 106 1.28 -18.45 -17.74
CA GLN A 106 2.35 -19.14 -17.04
C GLN A 106 2.67 -18.41 -15.75
N SER A 107 2.94 -19.14 -14.67
CA SER A 107 3.35 -18.49 -13.41
C SER A 107 4.07 -19.44 -12.47
N LEU A 108 4.77 -18.85 -11.50
CA LEU A 108 5.16 -19.56 -10.29
C LEU A 108 3.92 -20.01 -9.51
N PRO A 109 3.99 -21.12 -8.73
CA PRO A 109 2.88 -21.61 -7.92
C PRO A 109 2.27 -20.56 -6.98
N PHE A 110 3.07 -19.59 -6.56
CA PHE A 110 2.61 -18.49 -5.72
C PHE A 110 1.48 -17.69 -6.39
N TRP A 111 1.54 -17.44 -7.70
CA TRP A 111 0.59 -16.58 -8.41
C TRP A 111 -0.59 -17.31 -9.04
N THR A 112 -0.71 -18.63 -8.85
CA THR A 112 -1.81 -19.40 -9.41
C THR A 112 -3.17 -18.90 -8.87
N ASN A 113 -4.19 -18.85 -9.74
CA ASN A 113 -5.55 -18.37 -9.46
C ASN A 113 -5.63 -16.93 -8.93
N PRO A 114 -5.12 -15.91 -9.65
CA PRO A 114 -5.08 -14.51 -9.19
C PRO A 114 -6.47 -13.90 -8.99
N GLN A 115 -7.48 -14.44 -9.66
CA GLN A 115 -8.87 -14.02 -9.54
C GLN A 115 -9.63 -14.72 -8.39
N ASP A 116 -9.03 -15.69 -7.71
CA ASP A 116 -9.66 -16.43 -6.62
C ASP A 116 -9.35 -15.79 -5.25
N VAL A 117 -10.40 -15.31 -4.58
CA VAL A 117 -10.33 -14.65 -3.25
C VAL A 117 -9.65 -15.52 -2.19
N ARG A 118 -9.84 -16.84 -2.21
CA ARG A 118 -9.20 -17.76 -1.26
C ARG A 118 -7.70 -17.83 -1.51
N TYR A 119 -7.26 -17.93 -2.77
CA TYR A 119 -5.83 -17.92 -3.10
C TYR A 119 -5.20 -16.57 -2.78
N ASN A 120 -5.90 -15.46 -3.02
CA ASN A 120 -5.49 -14.11 -2.67
C ASN A 120 -5.26 -13.96 -1.17
N ASN A 121 -6.18 -14.47 -0.35
CA ASN A 121 -6.03 -14.53 1.10
C ASN A 121 -4.81 -15.36 1.53
N LEU A 122 -4.60 -16.54 0.93
CA LEU A 122 -3.45 -17.38 1.22
C LEU A 122 -2.13 -16.69 0.85
N ARG A 123 -2.06 -15.96 -0.27
CA ARG A 123 -0.88 -15.18 -0.64
C ARG A 123 -0.58 -14.08 0.36
N THR A 124 -1.60 -13.32 0.80
CA THR A 124 -1.44 -12.31 1.85
C THR A 124 -0.89 -12.93 3.13
N GLN A 125 -1.42 -14.08 3.57
CA GLN A 125 -0.91 -14.77 4.77
C GLN A 125 0.54 -15.24 4.60
N GLN A 126 0.92 -15.72 3.41
CA GLN A 126 2.30 -16.10 3.11
C GLN A 126 3.25 -14.90 3.18
N VAL A 127 2.87 -13.75 2.59
CA VAL A 127 3.65 -12.51 2.66
C VAL A 127 3.83 -12.05 4.10
N LEU A 128 2.74 -11.98 4.88
CA LEU A 128 2.80 -11.58 6.29
C LEU A 128 3.67 -12.52 7.12
N THR A 129 3.58 -13.84 6.89
CA THR A 129 4.37 -14.84 7.59
C THR A 129 5.85 -14.74 7.23
N ALA A 130 6.16 -14.63 5.94
CA ALA A 130 7.52 -14.47 5.44
C ALA A 130 8.17 -13.20 6.00
N TYR A 131 7.45 -12.07 5.96
CA TYR A 131 7.96 -10.82 6.51
C TYR A 131 8.20 -10.90 8.03
N ARG A 132 7.26 -11.46 8.80
CA ARG A 132 7.45 -11.63 10.26
C ARG A 132 8.67 -12.48 10.58
N ARG A 133 8.91 -13.55 9.82
CA ARG A 133 10.12 -14.37 9.96
C ARG A 133 11.38 -13.59 9.58
N LEU A 134 11.33 -12.78 8.52
CA LEU A 134 12.48 -12.01 8.06
C LEU A 134 12.88 -10.90 9.05
N ALA A 135 11.89 -10.19 9.58
CA ALA A 135 12.05 -9.10 10.53
C ALA A 135 12.28 -9.55 11.99
N SER A 136 12.19 -10.86 12.28
CA SER A 136 12.49 -11.37 13.63
C SER A 136 14.00 -11.30 13.93
N PRO A 137 14.43 -11.29 15.20
CA PRO A 137 15.85 -11.29 15.55
C PRO A 137 16.65 -12.41 14.87
N ASP A 138 16.07 -13.61 14.78
CA ASP A 138 16.66 -14.81 14.19
C ASP A 138 16.39 -14.95 12.68
N GLY A 139 15.77 -13.94 12.06
CA GLY A 139 15.49 -13.93 10.64
C GLY A 139 16.74 -14.07 9.78
N THR A 140 16.62 -14.76 8.66
CA THR A 140 17.71 -14.94 7.69
C THR A 140 17.19 -14.69 6.29
N SER A 141 18.00 -14.03 5.46
CA SER A 141 17.76 -13.87 4.03
C SER A 141 19.05 -14.16 3.28
N SER A 142 18.91 -14.78 2.11
CA SER A 142 20.04 -14.93 1.18
C SER A 142 20.28 -13.68 0.33
N GLN A 143 19.32 -12.75 0.33
CA GLN A 143 19.27 -11.59 -0.55
C GLN A 143 19.52 -10.26 0.19
N ILE A 144 19.52 -10.27 1.52
CA ILE A 144 19.61 -9.05 2.34
C ILE A 144 20.84 -9.09 3.24
N ASP A 145 21.63 -8.00 3.22
CA ASP A 145 22.72 -7.80 4.16
C ASP A 145 22.22 -7.89 5.62
N PRO A 146 22.86 -8.67 6.51
CA PRO A 146 22.39 -8.84 7.89
C PRO A 146 22.26 -7.54 8.68
N ARG A 147 23.08 -6.52 8.41
CA ARG A 147 23.01 -5.20 9.08
C ARG A 147 21.83 -4.38 8.58
N LEU A 148 21.44 -4.54 7.32
CA LEU A 148 20.22 -3.93 6.78
C LEU A 148 18.97 -4.64 7.31
N ARG A 149 18.97 -5.98 7.32
CA ARG A 149 17.88 -6.78 7.88
C ARG A 149 17.62 -6.44 9.35
N ALA A 150 18.68 -6.23 10.14
CA ALA A 150 18.57 -5.84 11.54
C ALA A 150 17.88 -4.46 11.77
N LYS A 151 17.72 -3.64 10.72
CA LYS A 151 16.97 -2.38 10.78
C LYS A 151 15.48 -2.55 10.46
N MET A 152 15.07 -3.72 9.98
CA MET A 152 13.66 -3.99 9.71
C MET A 152 12.88 -4.04 11.01
N GLN A 153 11.70 -3.45 11.01
CA GLN A 153 10.79 -3.41 12.13
C GLN A 153 9.75 -4.52 12.01
N PRO A 154 9.30 -5.12 13.12
CA PRO A 154 8.23 -6.09 13.08
C PRO A 154 6.93 -5.45 12.57
N LEU A 155 6.08 -6.25 11.92
CA LEU A 155 4.71 -5.83 11.62
C LEU A 155 3.94 -5.69 12.95
N PRO A 156 3.31 -4.53 13.20
CA PRO A 156 2.46 -4.38 14.37
C PRO A 156 1.26 -5.33 14.25
N SER A 157 0.78 -5.83 15.38
CA SER A 157 -0.49 -6.56 15.41
C SER A 157 -1.65 -5.64 15.08
N ILE A 158 -2.76 -6.21 14.61
CA ILE A 158 -3.99 -5.45 14.36
C ILE A 158 -4.48 -4.78 15.65
N GLN A 159 -4.27 -5.41 16.80
CA GLN A 159 -4.66 -4.85 18.10
C GLN A 159 -3.80 -3.63 18.46
N GLU A 160 -2.48 -3.72 18.33
CA GLU A 160 -1.59 -2.57 18.56
C GLU A 160 -1.93 -1.39 17.63
N LEU A 161 -2.23 -1.68 16.36
CA LEU A 161 -2.68 -0.65 15.42
C LEU A 161 -4.01 -0.03 15.86
N ARG A 162 -4.96 -0.83 16.34
CA ARG A 162 -6.25 -0.31 16.83
C ARG A 162 -6.06 0.59 18.03
N ASP A 163 -5.20 0.19 18.96
CA ASP A 163 -4.95 0.91 20.21
C ASP A 163 -4.15 2.20 19.97
N SER A 164 -3.31 2.23 18.93
CA SER A 164 -2.56 3.44 18.54
C SER A 164 -3.39 4.44 17.76
N ASN A 165 -4.55 4.05 17.21
CA ASN A 165 -5.39 4.92 16.39
C ASN A 165 -6.54 5.53 17.21
N PRO A 166 -6.90 6.81 17.00
CA PRO A 166 -8.05 7.41 17.67
C PRO A 166 -9.35 6.61 17.40
N PRO A 167 -10.28 6.51 18.37
CA PRO A 167 -11.57 5.87 18.16
C PRO A 167 -12.29 6.37 16.90
N CYS A 168 -12.99 5.46 16.20
CA CYS A 168 -13.61 5.77 14.91
C CYS A 168 -14.59 6.94 14.94
N TYR A 169 -15.32 7.13 16.05
CA TYR A 169 -16.25 8.25 16.20
C TYR A 169 -15.55 9.62 16.21
N MET A 170 -14.24 9.68 16.50
CA MET A 170 -13.48 10.93 16.49
C MET A 170 -13.02 11.34 15.09
N THR A 171 -12.93 10.39 14.16
CA THR A 171 -12.36 10.61 12.83
C THR A 171 -13.36 10.45 11.70
N VAL A 172 -14.49 9.79 11.96
CA VAL A 172 -15.50 9.46 10.94
C VAL A 172 -16.90 9.86 11.43
N PRO A 173 -17.57 10.83 10.78
CA PRO A 173 -18.88 11.34 11.22
C PRO A 173 -19.97 10.27 11.32
N MET A 174 -20.05 9.34 10.36
CA MET A 174 -21.05 8.26 10.43
C MET A 174 -20.86 7.34 11.65
N CYS A 175 -19.63 7.24 12.17
CA CYS A 175 -19.34 6.47 13.36
C CYS A 175 -19.76 7.19 14.65
N SER A 176 -19.81 8.53 14.65
CA SER A 176 -20.30 9.28 15.80
C SER A 176 -21.80 9.03 16.04
N GLN A 177 -22.54 8.71 14.98
CA GLN A 177 -23.99 8.50 15.00
C GLN A 177 -24.40 7.02 15.00
N ALA A 178 -23.44 6.09 14.91
CA ALA A 178 -23.72 4.67 14.77
C ALA A 178 -24.28 4.07 16.07
N LYS A 179 -25.48 3.46 16.01
CA LYS A 179 -26.15 2.83 17.16
C LYS A 179 -25.28 1.80 17.88
N PHE A 180 -24.58 0.97 17.13
CA PHE A 180 -23.69 -0.07 17.67
C PHE A 180 -22.21 0.33 17.58
N GLY A 181 -21.92 1.59 17.26
CA GLY A 181 -20.56 2.08 17.13
C GLY A 181 -19.83 1.61 15.88
N CYS A 182 -18.51 1.77 15.90
CA CYS A 182 -17.61 1.38 14.82
C CYS A 182 -16.37 0.65 15.34
N ARG A 183 -15.70 -0.07 14.44
CA ARG A 183 -14.42 -0.76 14.73
C ARG A 183 -13.45 -0.72 13.55
N ARG A 184 -12.20 -1.14 13.81
CA ARG A 184 -11.16 -1.39 12.81
C ARG A 184 -10.70 -2.85 12.96
N GLU A 185 -10.49 -3.54 11.84
CA GLU A 185 -10.23 -5.00 11.85
C GLU A 185 -9.04 -5.42 10.98
N THR A 186 -8.51 -4.54 10.12
CA THR A 186 -7.49 -4.87 9.13
C THR A 186 -6.27 -3.97 9.26
N TYR A 187 -5.15 -4.31 8.62
CA TYR A 187 -3.96 -3.46 8.58
C TYR A 187 -4.22 -2.07 7.98
N ALA A 188 -5.23 -1.93 7.13
CA ALA A 188 -5.64 -0.65 6.57
C ALA A 188 -6.28 0.29 7.61
N GLN A 189 -6.69 -0.23 8.77
CA GLN A 189 -7.24 0.54 9.89
C GLN A 189 -8.42 1.45 9.49
N ILE A 190 -9.21 1.03 8.50
CA ILE A 190 -10.42 1.71 8.07
C ILE A 190 -11.55 1.43 9.05
N CYS A 191 -12.27 2.48 9.44
CA CYS A 191 -13.43 2.38 10.29
C CYS A 191 -14.61 1.72 9.58
N ARG A 192 -15.21 0.74 10.25
CA ARG A 192 -16.40 0.03 9.80
C ARG A 192 -17.51 0.18 10.82
N VAL A 193 -18.70 0.55 10.34
CA VAL A 193 -19.93 0.61 11.16
C VAL A 193 -20.34 -0.79 11.57
N CYS A 194 -20.62 -0.98 12.86
CA CYS A 194 -21.13 -2.23 13.38
C CYS A 194 -22.64 -2.33 13.16
N VAL A 195 -23.10 -3.49 12.68
CA VAL A 195 -24.53 -3.74 12.40
C VAL A 195 -25.29 -4.27 13.62
N GLN A 196 -24.57 -4.75 14.63
CA GLN A 196 -25.07 -5.25 15.90
C GLN A 196 -24.00 -5.07 16.99
N GLU A 197 -24.36 -5.33 18.24
CA GLU A 197 -23.42 -5.30 19.36
C GLU A 197 -22.42 -6.45 19.25
N GLU A 198 -21.14 -6.12 19.07
CA GLU A 198 -20.06 -7.09 18.92
C GLU A 198 -18.78 -6.61 19.61
N ALA A 199 -17.89 -7.56 19.94
CA ALA A 199 -16.60 -7.25 20.51
C ALA A 199 -15.82 -6.27 19.61
N GLY A 200 -15.25 -5.23 20.24
CA GLY A 200 -14.43 -4.23 19.57
C GLY A 200 -15.19 -3.10 18.87
N CYS A 201 -16.52 -3.12 18.86
CA CYS A 201 -17.35 -2.01 18.42
C CYS A 201 -17.43 -0.94 19.52
N VAL A 202 -16.96 0.26 19.20
CA VAL A 202 -16.91 1.38 20.15
C VAL A 202 -18.02 2.37 19.82
N VAL A 203 -18.96 2.52 20.75
CA VAL A 203 -20.05 3.51 20.68
C VAL A 203 -19.54 4.87 21.14
N THR A 204 -20.00 5.91 20.47
CA THR A 204 -19.73 7.31 20.82
C THR A 204 -20.26 7.64 22.21
N PRO A 205 -19.44 8.23 23.10
CA PRO A 205 -19.94 8.78 24.35
C PRO A 205 -21.00 9.85 24.10
N SER A 206 -22.03 9.92 24.94
CA SER A 206 -23.10 10.94 24.81
C SER A 206 -22.59 12.38 24.97
N THR A 207 -21.37 12.56 25.49
CA THR A 207 -20.70 13.85 25.67
C THR A 207 -19.83 14.26 24.48
N PHE A 208 -19.66 13.39 23.48
CA PHE A 208 -18.82 13.70 22.33
C PHE A 208 -19.64 14.38 21.23
N GLU A 209 -19.18 15.55 20.81
CA GLU A 209 -19.67 16.25 19.63
C GLU A 209 -18.61 16.20 18.54
N PHE A 210 -19.01 15.86 17.32
CA PHE A 210 -18.09 15.81 16.19
C PHE A 210 -17.72 17.24 15.79
N PRO A 211 -16.41 17.56 15.63
CA PRO A 211 -15.99 18.92 15.31
C PRO A 211 -16.47 19.34 13.91
N GLU A 212 -17.03 20.54 13.81
CA GLU A 212 -17.28 21.18 12.52
C GLU A 212 -15.98 21.82 12.01
N LEU A 213 -15.58 21.47 10.78
CA LEU A 213 -14.44 22.12 10.13
C LEU A 213 -14.85 23.54 9.72
N GLY A 214 -14.11 24.54 10.21
CA GLY A 214 -14.28 25.91 9.75
C GLY A 214 -14.00 26.01 8.25
N THR A 215 -14.81 26.79 7.54
CA THR A 215 -14.53 27.11 6.14
C THR A 215 -13.27 27.98 6.09
N MET A 216 -12.26 27.56 5.33
CA MET A 216 -11.16 28.45 4.94
C MET A 216 -11.78 29.58 4.10
N GLU A 217 -11.81 30.80 4.64
CA GLU A 217 -12.09 31.98 3.81
C GLU A 217 -11.01 32.04 2.74
N ASN A 218 -11.41 31.77 1.49
CA ASN A 218 -10.54 32.01 0.35
C ASN A 218 -10.30 33.52 0.29
N GLU A 219 -9.10 33.97 0.66
CA GLU A 219 -8.62 35.26 0.15
C GLU A 219 -8.62 35.13 -1.38
N ALA A 220 -9.54 35.84 -2.03
CA ALA A 220 -9.75 35.78 -3.46
C ALA A 220 -8.45 36.14 -4.18
N VAL A 221 -7.78 35.16 -4.78
CA VAL A 221 -6.71 35.42 -5.73
C VAL A 221 -7.37 35.76 -7.06
N ASP A 222 -7.18 37.00 -7.49
CA ASP A 222 -7.78 37.62 -8.67
C ASP A 222 -7.58 36.76 -9.94
N ALA A 223 -8.69 36.45 -10.61
CA ALA A 223 -8.80 35.46 -11.68
C ALA A 223 -8.39 36.00 -13.07
N SER A 224 -7.25 36.67 -13.19
CA SER A 224 -6.84 37.33 -14.44
C SER A 224 -5.78 36.61 -15.29
N ALA A 225 -5.41 35.36 -14.98
CA ALA A 225 -4.32 34.67 -15.70
C ALA A 225 -4.67 33.29 -16.29
N ALA A 226 -5.94 32.99 -16.58
CA ALA A 226 -6.33 31.74 -17.24
C ALA A 226 -6.59 31.93 -18.75
N THR A 227 -5.53 32.06 -19.54
CA THR A 227 -5.60 31.88 -21.00
C THR A 227 -5.40 30.40 -21.36
N SER A 228 -6.53 29.78 -21.69
CA SER A 228 -6.72 28.70 -22.67
C SER A 228 -5.47 28.07 -23.32
N LEU A 229 -5.29 26.77 -23.11
CA LEU A 229 -4.78 25.85 -24.14
C LEU A 229 -5.49 24.50 -24.01
N TRP A 230 -6.46 24.31 -24.90
CA TRP A 230 -7.02 23.00 -25.22
C TRP A 230 -5.94 22.17 -25.91
N MET A 231 -5.65 20.97 -25.41
CA MET A 231 -5.00 19.94 -26.22
C MET A 231 -5.49 18.55 -25.82
N SER A 232 -6.04 17.89 -26.84
CA SER A 232 -6.62 16.57 -26.90
C SER A 232 -5.61 15.49 -26.47
N TRP A 233 -6.08 14.49 -25.72
CA TRP A 233 -5.31 13.28 -25.44
C TRP A 233 -5.82 12.14 -26.32
N TRP A 234 -4.90 11.64 -27.15
CA TRP A 234 -5.02 10.40 -27.90
C TRP A 234 -4.83 9.20 -26.98
N TRP A 235 -5.54 8.12 -27.29
CA TRP A 235 -5.39 6.79 -26.70
C TRP A 235 -4.05 6.15 -27.08
N MET A 236 -3.35 5.55 -26.11
CA MET A 236 -2.39 4.46 -26.32
C MET A 236 -2.35 3.54 -25.09
N THR A 237 -2.93 2.34 -25.23
CA THR A 237 -2.42 1.06 -24.66
C THR A 237 -1.19 0.61 -25.47
N PRO A 238 -0.34 -0.35 -25.04
CA PRO A 238 -0.55 -1.42 -24.06
C PRO A 238 0.48 -1.53 -22.92
N TRP A 239 0.08 -2.23 -21.85
CA TRP A 239 0.96 -2.75 -20.81
C TRP A 239 1.60 -4.04 -21.32
N THR A 240 2.91 -4.05 -21.46
CA THR A 240 3.71 -5.26 -21.56
C THR A 240 4.74 -5.19 -20.45
N LEU A 241 4.51 -5.89 -19.34
CA LEU A 241 5.50 -6.06 -18.28
C LEU A 241 6.17 -7.42 -18.46
N LEU A 242 7.07 -7.48 -19.44
CA LEU A 242 8.02 -8.57 -19.60
C LEU A 242 9.30 -8.17 -18.85
N CYS A 243 9.60 -8.87 -17.75
CA CYS A 243 10.87 -8.80 -17.00
C CYS A 243 11.42 -7.37 -16.82
N VAL A 244 10.75 -6.56 -15.99
CA VAL A 244 11.32 -5.28 -15.58
C VAL A 244 12.39 -5.55 -14.53
N TYR A 245 13.65 -5.29 -14.92
CA TYR A 245 14.80 -5.26 -14.02
C TYR A 245 14.56 -4.22 -12.91
N TYR A 246 14.67 -4.65 -11.64
CA TYR A 246 14.88 -3.75 -10.50
C TYR A 246 16.38 -3.49 -10.34
#